data_AF-A0A524FGL4-F1
#
_entry.id   AF-A0A524FGL4-F1
#
_cell.length_a   1.000
_cell.length_b   1.000
_cell.length_c   1.000
_cell.angle_alpha   90.00
_cell.angle_beta   90.00
_cell.angle_gamma   90.00
#
_symmetry.space_group_name_H-M   'P 1'
#
loop_
_entity.id
_entity.type
_entity.pdbx_description
1 polymer ?
#
loop_
_entity_poly.entity_id
_entity_poly.type
_entity_poly.pdbx_seq_one_letter_code
_entity_poly.pdbx_strand_id
1 'polypeptide(L)'
;MPKKDKRRKKINIKKERQKLIKEKRKELEKQDIYQEKRNLKKIDIRLNKETNLYWIRALSGLITGLVGPVIGLVGWWLLLWMVCFWLLLPFLMNFLIFKYSYDKEEWNWKNIIKPGLGIFFLLFMIASIIVHTLIAFI
;
A
#
# COMPACT_ATOMS: atom_id res chain seq x y z
N MET A 1 -42.76 -60.40 -25.31
CA MET A 1 -41.82 -59.35 -24.84
C MET A 1 -41.73 -59.40 -23.31
N PRO A 2 -40.56 -59.61 -22.69
CA PRO A 2 -40.46 -59.67 -21.24
C PRO A 2 -40.52 -58.25 -20.65
N LYS A 3 -41.40 -58.03 -19.66
CA LYS A 3 -41.52 -56.76 -18.93
C LYS A 3 -40.23 -56.53 -18.13
N LYS A 4 -39.51 -55.43 -18.46
CA LYS A 4 -38.34 -54.97 -17.68
C LYS A 4 -38.80 -54.62 -16.25
N ASP A 5 -38.30 -55.38 -15.28
CA ASP A 5 -38.57 -55.22 -13.86
C ASP A 5 -37.95 -53.89 -13.36
N LYS A 6 -38.78 -52.85 -13.18
CA LYS A 6 -38.38 -51.52 -12.70
C LYS A 6 -38.25 -51.50 -11.17
N ARG A 7 -37.39 -52.34 -10.59
CA ARG A 7 -37.09 -52.23 -9.16
C ARG A 7 -36.20 -51.02 -8.91
N ARG A 8 -36.70 -50.03 -8.17
CA ARG A 8 -35.90 -48.86 -7.73
C ARG A 8 -34.70 -49.39 -6.94
N LYS A 9 -33.48 -49.08 -7.40
CA LYS A 9 -32.23 -49.39 -6.68
C LYS A 9 -32.36 -48.89 -5.24
N LYS A 10 -32.14 -49.78 -4.26
CA LYS A 10 -32.04 -49.41 -2.84
C LYS A 10 -30.85 -48.46 -2.68
N ILE A 11 -31.12 -47.16 -2.59
CA ILE A 11 -30.08 -46.14 -2.40
C ILE A 11 -29.56 -46.28 -0.98
N ASN A 12 -28.25 -46.48 -0.83
CA ASN A 12 -27.63 -46.59 0.48
C ASN A 12 -27.39 -45.18 1.04
N ILE A 13 -28.36 -44.68 1.82
CA ILE A 13 -28.41 -43.33 2.39
C ILE A 13 -27.11 -42.95 3.11
N LYS A 14 -26.45 -43.92 3.76
CA LYS A 14 -25.17 -43.70 4.47
C LYS A 14 -24.03 -43.35 3.51
N LYS A 15 -23.97 -43.99 2.34
CA LYS A 15 -22.96 -43.71 1.31
C LYS A 15 -23.18 -42.37 0.63
N GLU A 16 -24.44 -41.99 0.38
CA GLU A 16 -24.76 -40.65 -0.17
C GLU A 16 -24.42 -39.53 0.82
N ARG A 17 -24.78 -39.67 2.10
CA ARG A 17 -24.39 -38.69 3.13
C ARG A 17 -22.88 -38.49 3.21
N GLN A 18 -22.10 -39.57 3.16
CA GLN A 18 -20.64 -39.47 3.16
C GLN A 18 -20.08 -38.78 1.90
N LYS A 19 -20.69 -39.00 0.73
CA LYS A 19 -20.31 -38.27 -0.50
C LYS A 19 -20.61 -36.78 -0.38
N LEU A 20 -21.82 -36.42 0.06
CA LEU A 20 -22.24 -35.03 0.24
C LEU A 20 -21.36 -34.29 1.26
N ILE A 21 -20.98 -34.95 2.37
CA ILE A 21 -20.06 -34.37 3.36
C ILE A 21 -18.67 -34.15 2.73
N LYS A 22 -18.16 -35.10 1.94
CA LYS A 22 -16.88 -34.94 1.22
C LYS A 22 -16.92 -33.81 0.20
N GLU A 23 -18.02 -33.64 -0.53
CA GLU A 23 -18.18 -32.56 -1.50
C GLU A 23 -18.24 -31.20 -0.81
N LYS A 24 -19.06 -31.05 0.25
CA LYS A 24 -19.10 -29.82 1.05
C LYS A 24 -17.75 -29.45 1.65
N ARG A 25 -16.96 -30.43 2.11
CA ARG A 25 -15.64 -30.18 2.67
C ARG A 25 -14.66 -29.64 1.62
N LYS A 26 -14.71 -30.15 0.40
CA LYS A 26 -13.92 -29.65 -0.74
C LYS A 26 -14.33 -28.25 -1.18
N GLU A 27 -15.61 -27.92 -1.09
CA GLU A 27 -16.11 -26.57 -1.38
C GLU A 27 -15.62 -25.56 -0.34
N LEU A 28 -15.70 -25.90 0.95
CA LEU A 28 -15.15 -25.09 2.04
C LEU A 28 -13.65 -24.85 1.87
N GLU A 29 -12.87 -25.92 1.60
CA GLU A 29 -11.43 -25.82 1.37
C GLU A 29 -11.08 -24.91 0.16
N LYS A 30 -11.88 -24.96 -0.91
CA LYS A 30 -11.74 -24.03 -2.05
C LYS A 30 -12.06 -22.58 -1.67
N GLN A 31 -13.07 -22.35 -0.83
CA GLN A 31 -13.42 -21.01 -0.35
C GLN A 31 -12.33 -20.44 0.54
N ASP A 32 -11.78 -21.25 1.44
CA ASP A 32 -10.66 -20.87 2.32
C ASP A 32 -9.42 -20.49 1.51
N ILE A 33 -9.03 -21.34 0.54
CA ILE A 33 -7.90 -21.06 -0.37
C ILE A 33 -8.15 -19.77 -1.18
N TYR A 34 -9.39 -19.52 -1.61
CA TYR A 34 -9.73 -18.31 -2.35
C TYR A 34 -9.66 -17.05 -1.47
N GLN A 35 -10.13 -17.13 -0.23
CA GLN A 35 -10.02 -16.05 0.75
C GLN A 35 -8.56 -15.77 1.11
N GLU A 36 -7.76 -16.80 1.32
CA GLU A 36 -6.32 -16.67 1.60
C GLU A 36 -5.60 -15.97 0.44
N LYS A 37 -5.81 -16.42 -0.81
CA LYS A 37 -5.26 -15.75 -2.01
C LYS A 37 -5.71 -14.29 -2.13
N ARG A 38 -6.96 -13.98 -1.76
CA ARG A 38 -7.47 -12.59 -1.78
C ARG A 38 -6.78 -11.73 -0.71
N ASN A 39 -6.52 -12.28 0.47
CA ASN A 39 -5.82 -11.58 1.53
C ASN A 39 -4.35 -11.32 1.17
N LEU A 40 -3.66 -12.29 0.58
CA LEU A 40 -2.29 -12.11 0.05
C LEU A 40 -2.23 -10.96 -0.96
N LYS A 41 -3.14 -10.92 -1.94
CA LYS A 41 -3.22 -9.82 -2.91
C LYS A 41 -3.43 -8.46 -2.25
N LYS A 42 -4.25 -8.37 -1.19
CA LYS A 42 -4.46 -7.12 -0.45
C LYS A 42 -3.18 -6.65 0.26
N ILE A 43 -2.43 -7.59 0.84
CA ILE A 43 -1.14 -7.31 1.48
C ILE A 43 -0.14 -6.79 0.45
N ASP A 44 -0.02 -7.44 -0.71
CA ASP A 44 0.89 -7.01 -1.79
C ASP A 44 0.54 -5.60 -2.30
N ILE A 45 -0.76 -5.32 -2.49
CA ILE A 45 -1.21 -3.99 -2.90
C ILE A 45 -0.82 -2.95 -1.86
N ARG A 46 -1.04 -3.23 -0.57
CA ARG A 46 -0.69 -2.31 0.51
C ARG A 46 0.83 -2.05 0.57
N LEU A 47 1.62 -3.12 0.46
CA LEU A 47 3.08 -3.01 0.49
C LEU A 47 3.59 -2.16 -0.68
N ASN A 48 3.01 -2.32 -1.87
CA ASN A 48 3.36 -1.53 -3.04
C ASN A 48 2.99 -0.05 -2.87
N LYS A 49 1.82 0.25 -2.28
CA LYS A 49 1.42 1.62 -1.93
C LYS A 49 2.41 2.27 -0.95
N GLU A 50 2.75 1.58 0.13
CA GLU A 50 3.70 2.08 1.13
C GLU A 50 5.09 2.32 0.52
N THR A 51 5.54 1.43 -0.36
CA THR A 51 6.82 1.57 -1.08
C THR A 51 6.81 2.78 -2.01
N ASN A 52 5.74 3.00 -2.77
CA ASN A 52 5.62 4.16 -3.64
C ASN A 52 5.61 5.48 -2.86
N LEU A 53 4.90 5.54 -1.73
CA LEU A 53 4.92 6.70 -0.83
C LEU A 53 6.32 6.96 -0.26
N TYR A 54 7.06 5.91 0.08
CA TYR A 54 8.44 6.01 0.54
C TYR A 54 9.36 6.64 -0.52
N TRP A 55 9.27 6.18 -1.77
CA TRP A 55 10.09 6.75 -2.86
C TRP A 55 9.74 8.20 -3.17
N ILE A 56 8.46 8.56 -3.12
CA ILE A 56 8.01 9.94 -3.28
C ILE A 56 8.54 10.83 -2.16
N ARG A 57 8.53 10.34 -0.91
CA ARG A 57 9.13 10.99 0.25
C ARG A 57 10.64 11.19 0.07
N ALA A 58 11.33 10.17 -0.43
CA ALA A 58 12.76 10.28 -0.70
C ALA A 58 13.06 11.37 -1.75
N LEU A 59 12.35 11.32 -2.88
CA LEU A 59 12.56 12.27 -3.97
C LEU A 59 12.19 13.71 -3.58
N SER A 60 11.09 13.87 -2.84
CA SER A 60 10.68 15.18 -2.33
C SER A 60 11.68 15.77 -1.33
N GLY A 61 12.22 14.96 -0.41
CA GLY A 61 13.25 15.41 0.52
C GLY A 61 14.49 15.91 -0.20
N LEU A 62 14.91 15.17 -1.22
CA LEU A 62 16.03 15.57 -2.07
C LEU A 62 15.75 16.88 -2.81
N ILE A 63 14.64 16.99 -3.53
CA ILE A 63 14.29 18.20 -4.29
C ILE A 63 14.18 19.42 -3.36
N THR A 64 13.51 19.27 -2.23
CA THR A 64 13.30 20.37 -1.30
C THR A 64 14.60 20.83 -0.63
N GLY A 65 15.51 19.90 -0.36
CA GLY A 65 16.85 20.18 0.17
C GLY A 65 17.77 20.81 -0.86
N LEU A 66 17.57 20.56 -2.16
CA LEU A 66 18.28 21.27 -3.22
C LEU A 66 17.74 22.69 -3.41
N VAL A 67 16.41 22.85 -3.48
CA VAL A 67 15.77 24.13 -3.83
C VAL A 67 15.83 25.15 -2.71
N GLY A 68 15.64 24.73 -1.45
CA GLY A 68 15.58 25.66 -0.31
C GLY A 68 16.83 26.55 -0.20
N PRO A 69 18.04 25.97 -0.13
CA PRO A 69 19.27 26.74 -0.04
C PRO A 69 19.57 27.56 -1.31
N VAL A 70 19.17 27.10 -2.50
CA VAL A 70 19.33 27.85 -3.77
C VAL A 70 18.55 29.17 -3.75
N ILE A 71 17.40 29.19 -3.07
CA ILE A 71 16.59 30.42 -2.89
C ILE A 71 17.14 31.29 -1.73
N GLY A 72 18.23 30.86 -1.08
CA GLY A 72 18.85 31.58 0.02
C GLY A 72 18.19 31.34 1.38
N LEU A 73 17.35 30.30 1.52
CA LEU A 73 16.75 29.96 2.80
C LEU A 73 17.80 29.31 3.71
N VAL A 74 17.99 29.88 4.91
CA VAL A 74 18.97 29.40 5.91
C VAL A 74 18.33 29.33 7.30
N GLY A 75 18.79 28.38 8.11
CA GLY A 75 18.39 28.23 9.51
C GLY A 75 16.88 27.97 9.68
N TRP A 76 16.19 28.85 10.41
CA TRP A 76 14.77 28.69 10.72
C TRP A 76 13.85 28.76 9.49
N TRP A 77 14.21 29.55 8.49
CA TRP A 77 13.43 29.64 7.25
C TRP A 77 13.50 28.35 6.44
N LEU A 78 14.67 27.72 6.42
CA LEU A 78 14.88 26.43 5.78
C LEU A 78 14.15 25.30 6.53
N LEU A 79 14.06 25.40 7.87
CA LEU A 79 13.25 24.49 8.68
C LEU A 79 11.75 24.64 8.38
N LEU A 80 11.24 25.86 8.31
CA LEU A 80 9.85 26.12 7.92
C LEU A 80 9.56 25.58 6.52
N TRP A 81 10.47 25.80 5.57
CA TRP A 81 10.41 25.24 4.22
C TRP A 81 10.28 23.72 4.24
N MET A 82 11.18 23.05 4.94
CA MET A 82 11.14 21.59 5.10
C MET A 82 9.80 21.12 5.69
N VAL A 83 9.30 21.74 6.75
CA VAL A 83 8.03 21.36 7.41
C VAL A 83 6.84 21.59 6.49
N CYS A 84 6.81 22.72 5.75
CA CYS A 84 5.77 23.00 4.77
C CYS A 84 5.71 21.90 3.71
N PHE A 85 6.84 21.54 3.10
CA PHE A 85 6.85 20.50 2.08
C PHE A 85 6.61 19.10 2.65
N TRP A 86 7.09 18.83 3.86
CA TRP A 86 6.82 17.57 4.56
C TRP A 86 5.33 17.33 4.76
N LEU A 87 4.58 18.39 5.11
CA LEU A 87 3.13 18.31 5.31
C LEU A 87 2.37 18.42 4.00
N LEU A 88 2.73 19.32 3.08
CA LEU A 88 1.93 19.59 1.88
C LEU A 88 2.11 18.52 0.78
N LEU A 89 3.34 18.08 0.52
CA LEU A 89 3.61 17.15 -0.58
C LEU A 89 2.89 15.81 -0.48
N PRO A 90 2.87 15.09 0.65
CA PRO A 90 2.18 13.79 0.69
C PRO A 90 0.66 13.95 0.46
N PHE A 91 0.06 15.08 0.85
CA PHE A 91 -1.34 15.36 0.53
C PHE A 91 -1.53 15.67 -0.96
N LEU A 92 -0.67 16.51 -1.55
CA LEU A 92 -0.69 16.85 -2.96
C LEU A 92 -0.50 15.61 -3.85
N MET A 93 0.51 14.78 -3.56
CA MET A 93 0.80 13.58 -4.36
C MET A 93 -0.33 12.55 -4.28
N ASN A 94 -0.98 12.42 -3.12
CA ASN A 94 -2.14 11.55 -2.95
C ASN A 94 -3.33 12.03 -3.81
N PHE A 95 -3.54 13.35 -3.92
CA PHE A 95 -4.64 13.94 -4.69
C PHE A 95 -4.35 14.01 -6.20
N LEU A 96 -3.15 14.45 -6.60
CA LEU A 96 -2.79 14.68 -8.01
C LEU A 96 -2.35 13.40 -8.74
N ILE A 97 -1.44 12.62 -8.15
CA ILE A 97 -0.76 11.53 -8.85
C ILE A 97 -1.57 10.25 -8.76
N PHE A 98 -1.92 9.84 -7.55
CA PHE A 98 -2.51 8.53 -7.38
C PHE A 98 -4.00 8.46 -7.66
N LYS A 99 -4.71 9.61 -7.64
CA LYS A 99 -6.17 9.67 -7.74
C LYS A 99 -6.81 8.50 -6.98
N TYR A 100 -6.29 8.16 -5.79
CA TYR A 100 -6.79 7.00 -5.06
C TYR A 100 -8.27 7.24 -4.83
N SER A 101 -9.11 6.31 -5.29
CA SER A 101 -10.53 6.29 -5.00
C SER A 101 -10.68 6.44 -3.50
N TYR A 102 -11.29 7.56 -3.08
CA TYR A 102 -11.33 8.00 -1.69
C TYR A 102 -11.82 6.87 -0.78
N ASP A 103 -10.89 6.22 -0.07
CA ASP A 103 -11.19 5.15 0.86
C ASP A 103 -10.92 5.67 2.28
N LYS A 104 -11.99 5.80 3.07
CA LYS A 104 -11.95 6.46 4.39
C LYS A 104 -10.99 5.77 5.36
N GLU A 105 -10.75 4.47 5.18
CA GLU A 105 -9.81 3.70 6.02
C GLU A 105 -8.34 3.98 5.67
N GLU A 106 -8.04 4.26 4.39
CA GLU A 106 -6.67 4.58 3.94
C GLU A 106 -6.33 6.07 4.18
N TRP A 107 -7.34 6.96 4.13
CA TRP A 107 -7.20 8.42 4.31
C TRP A 107 -7.08 8.86 5.77
N ASN A 108 -6.20 8.21 6.53
CA ASN A 108 -5.84 8.64 7.87
C ASN A 108 -4.54 9.46 7.83
N TRP A 109 -4.52 10.64 8.45
CA TRP A 109 -3.35 11.52 8.53
C TRP A 109 -2.12 10.78 9.04
N LYS A 110 -2.30 9.82 9.96
CA LYS A 110 -1.22 8.96 10.47
C LYS A 110 -0.61 8.08 9.38
N ASN A 111 -1.42 7.53 8.47
CA ASN A 111 -0.96 6.66 7.39
C ASN A 111 -0.30 7.45 6.25
N ILE A 112 -0.67 8.72 6.08
CA ILE A 112 -0.06 9.61 5.09
C ILE A 112 1.28 10.18 5.60
N ILE A 113 1.34 10.52 6.90
CA ILE A 113 2.49 11.24 7.46
C ILE A 113 3.60 10.30 7.93
N LYS A 114 3.29 9.10 8.43
CA LYS A 114 4.32 8.18 8.99
C LYS A 114 5.28 7.56 7.96
N PRO A 115 4.83 7.09 6.77
CA PRO A 115 5.71 6.34 5.87
C PRO A 115 6.84 7.20 5.31
N GLY A 116 8.10 6.77 5.46
CA GLY A 116 9.23 7.48 4.84
C GLY A 116 9.54 8.86 5.43
N LEU A 117 9.17 9.12 6.68
CA LEU A 117 9.57 10.35 7.39
C LEU A 117 11.09 10.46 7.48
N GLY A 118 11.75 9.42 7.98
CA GLY A 118 13.20 9.43 8.18
C GLY A 118 14.00 9.65 6.90
N ILE A 119 13.59 9.00 5.80
CA ILE A 119 14.29 9.15 4.51
C ILE A 119 14.15 10.55 3.93
N PHE A 120 12.98 11.17 4.09
CA PHE A 120 12.76 12.56 3.67
C PHE A 120 13.71 13.50 4.39
N PHE A 121 13.77 13.42 5.73
CA PHE A 121 14.65 14.27 6.54
C PHE A 121 16.12 14.03 6.23
N LEU A 122 16.54 12.77 6.08
CA LEU A 122 17.93 12.42 5.82
C LEU A 122 18.40 12.94 4.45
N LEU A 123 17.62 12.73 3.38
CA LEU A 123 17.98 13.23 2.05
C LEU A 123 17.91 14.75 1.97
N PHE A 124 16.93 15.37 2.64
CA PHE A 124 16.85 16.82 2.77
C PHE A 124 18.11 17.40 3.40
N MET A 125 18.54 16.85 4.54
CA MET A 125 19.73 17.31 5.25
C MET A 125 20.98 17.16 4.40
N ILE A 126 21.20 15.99 3.80
CA ILE A 126 22.39 15.74 2.97
C ILE A 126 22.42 16.70 1.77
N ALA A 127 21.33 16.78 1.01
CA ALA A 127 21.24 17.65 -0.16
C ALA A 127 21.42 19.12 0.23
N SER A 128 20.77 19.54 1.31
CA SER A 128 20.84 20.93 1.77
C SER A 128 22.22 21.32 2.26
N ILE A 129 22.93 20.44 2.97
CA ILE A 129 24.29 20.72 3.44
C ILE A 129 25.23 20.83 2.25
N ILE A 130 25.15 19.89 1.30
CA ILE A 130 25.99 19.90 0.09
C ILE A 130 25.77 21.21 -0.68
N VAL A 131 24.53 21.56 -0.98
CA VAL A 131 24.21 22.77 -1.75
C VAL A 131 24.60 24.02 -0.98
N HIS A 132 24.29 24.10 0.31
CA HIS A 132 24.65 25.27 1.10
C HIS A 132 26.17 25.45 1.17
N THR A 133 26.93 24.36 1.32
CA THR A 133 28.40 24.39 1.31
C THR A 133 28.92 24.87 -0.05
N LEU A 134 28.39 24.35 -1.15
CA LEU A 134 28.77 24.77 -2.49
C LEU A 134 28.48 26.27 -2.73
N ILE A 135 27.29 26.74 -2.33
CA ILE A 135 26.91 28.15 -2.46
C ILE A 135 27.79 29.04 -1.58
N ALA A 136 28.14 28.63 -0.37
CA ALA A 136 29.00 29.41 0.52
C ALA A 136 30.46 29.51 0.05
N PHE A 137 30.91 28.57 -0.80
CA PHE A 137 32.26 28.54 -1.37
C PHE A 137 32.39 29.32 -2.69
N ILE A 138 31.28 29.62 -3.36
CA ILE A 138 31.21 30.39 -4.61
C ILE A 138 31.04 31.87 -4.27
#